data_AF-A0A963UBX0-F1
#
_entry.id   AF-A0A963UBX0-F1
#
_cell.length_a   1.000
_cell.length_b   1.000
_cell.length_c   1.000
_cell.angle_alpha   90.00
_cell.angle_beta   90.00
_cell.angle_gamma   90.00
#
_symmetry.space_group_name_H-M   'P 1'
#
loop_
_entity.id
_entity.type
_entity.pdbx_description
1 polymer ?
#
loop_
_entity_poly.entity_id
_entity_poly.type
_entity_poly.pdbx_seq_one_letter_code
_entity_poly.pdbx_strand_id
1 'polypeptide(L)'
;AILEESEALVNRLSEQARQDAIRYAAADLAEAEARLGERRRLLAQFRDENRIVDPQADIEGQMGLLNALQSELVQTLVERDMLLTYAKPDDQRVAQANRRVDAVSARIEAERANLGLAGESRAMASLLGRYEELRTDLEFAAGAYTQALAGHAAAQAEARRKARYLAAHVAPTLPETAIYPRRAMLAALTSLALLLAWGIGLVLCYNIRDAR
;
A
#
# COMPACT_ATOMS: atom_id res chain seq x y z
N ALA A 1 -24.06 2.17 39.16
CA ALA A 1 -23.04 3.19 39.51
C ALA A 1 -21.68 2.90 38.87
N ILE A 2 -20.73 2.19 39.51
CA ILE A 2 -19.36 2.03 38.96
C ILE A 2 -19.37 1.26 37.61
N LEU A 3 -20.21 0.23 37.49
CA LEU A 3 -20.32 -0.57 36.26
C LEU A 3 -20.88 0.26 35.09
N GLU A 4 -21.96 1.01 35.31
CA GLU A 4 -22.56 1.90 34.29
C GLU A 4 -21.60 2.99 33.83
N GLU A 5 -20.87 3.63 34.75
CA GLU A 5 -19.86 4.64 34.40
C GLU A 5 -18.70 4.03 33.61
N SER A 6 -18.31 2.79 33.94
CA SER A 6 -17.28 2.06 33.21
C SER A 6 -17.74 1.68 31.79
N GLU A 7 -18.97 1.20 31.64
CA GLU A 7 -19.59 0.92 30.33
C GLU A 7 -19.72 2.19 29.48
N ALA A 8 -20.18 3.30 30.08
CA ALA A 8 -20.29 4.59 29.39
C ALA A 8 -18.91 5.13 28.95
N LEU A 9 -17.87 4.93 29.75
CA LEU A 9 -16.50 5.29 29.38
C LEU A 9 -15.98 4.42 28.22
N VAL A 10 -16.14 3.10 28.29
CA VAL A 10 -15.70 2.16 27.24
C VAL A 10 -16.41 2.43 25.91
N ASN A 11 -17.72 2.73 25.96
CA ASN A 11 -18.49 3.08 24.76
C ASN A 11 -18.00 4.38 24.14
N ARG A 12 -17.75 5.43 24.96
CA ARG A 12 -17.20 6.70 24.48
C ARG A 12 -15.81 6.53 23.86
N LEU A 13 -14.92 5.80 24.52
CA LEU A 13 -13.56 5.54 24.02
C LEU A 13 -13.59 4.74 22.70
N SER A 14 -14.47 3.75 22.61
CA SER A 14 -14.63 2.93 21.40
C SER A 14 -15.15 3.75 20.22
N GLU A 15 -16.12 4.63 20.47
CA GLU A 15 -16.66 5.53 19.46
C GLU A 15 -15.63 6.56 19.01
N GLN A 16 -14.89 7.15 19.94
CA GLN A 16 -13.80 8.08 19.63
C GLN A 16 -12.70 7.40 18.81
N ALA A 17 -12.24 6.20 19.22
CA ALA A 17 -11.23 5.45 18.49
C ALA A 17 -11.68 5.11 17.05
N ARG A 18 -12.97 4.83 16.84
CA ARG A 18 -13.56 4.59 15.52
C ARG A 18 -13.53 5.83 14.64
N GLN A 19 -13.95 6.98 15.19
CA GLN A 19 -13.94 8.25 14.47
C GLN A 19 -12.51 8.68 14.12
N ASP A 20 -11.58 8.50 15.05
CA ASP A 20 -10.16 8.79 14.87
C ASP A 20 -9.56 7.90 13.77
N ALA A 21 -9.83 6.59 13.77
CA ALA A 21 -9.34 5.68 12.73
C ALA A 21 -9.82 6.05 11.32
N ILE A 22 -11.10 6.41 11.16
CA ILE A 22 -11.61 6.89 9.86
C ILE A 22 -10.94 8.22 9.48
N ARG A 23 -10.80 9.15 10.42
CA ARG A 23 -10.20 10.46 10.18
C ARG A 23 -8.75 10.35 9.72
N TYR A 24 -7.95 9.51 10.38
CA TYR A 24 -6.56 9.27 9.97
C TYR A 24 -6.49 8.60 8.60
N ALA A 25 -7.27 7.55 8.35
CA ALA A 25 -7.26 6.89 7.05
C ALA A 25 -7.73 7.80 5.90
N ALA A 26 -8.65 8.73 6.16
CA ALA A 26 -9.06 9.75 5.19
C ALA A 26 -7.96 10.79 4.93
N ALA A 27 -7.22 11.20 5.97
CA ALA A 27 -6.08 12.10 5.84
C ALA A 27 -4.95 11.45 5.02
N ASP A 28 -4.61 10.18 5.31
CA ASP A 28 -3.61 9.41 4.56
C ASP A 28 -3.99 9.27 3.07
N LEU A 29 -5.28 9.04 2.78
CA LEU A 29 -5.79 8.98 1.41
C LEU A 29 -5.64 10.33 0.69
N ALA A 30 -6.00 11.43 1.35
CA ALA A 30 -5.88 12.77 0.78
C ALA A 30 -4.41 13.14 0.51
N GLU A 31 -3.49 12.78 1.41
CA GLU A 31 -2.06 12.97 1.20
C GLU A 31 -1.55 12.15 0.01
N ALA A 32 -1.93 10.88 -0.08
CA ALA A 32 -1.54 10.01 -1.19
C ALA A 32 -2.10 10.49 -2.53
N GLU A 33 -3.33 11.01 -2.56
CA GLU A 33 -3.95 11.62 -3.74
C GLU A 33 -3.20 12.88 -4.18
N ALA A 34 -2.88 13.78 -3.25
CA ALA A 34 -2.10 14.99 -3.54
C ALA A 34 -0.73 14.64 -4.11
N ARG A 35 -0.03 13.67 -3.49
CA ARG A 35 1.27 13.19 -3.97
C ARG A 35 1.18 12.56 -5.37
N LEU A 36 0.16 11.76 -5.64
CA LEU A 36 -0.07 11.19 -6.97
C LEU A 36 -0.32 12.28 -8.02
N GLY A 37 -1.13 13.28 -7.69
CA GLY A 37 -1.38 14.44 -8.54
C GLY A 37 -0.10 15.21 -8.87
N GLU A 38 0.75 15.44 -7.86
CA GLU A 38 2.05 16.08 -8.04
C GLU A 38 2.97 15.29 -8.99
N ARG A 39 3.10 13.97 -8.80
CA ARG A 39 3.95 13.13 -9.66
C ARG A 39 3.44 13.08 -11.10
N ARG A 40 2.12 13.03 -11.31
CA ARG A 40 1.51 13.14 -12.65
C ARG A 40 1.86 14.47 -13.32
N ARG A 41 1.78 15.57 -12.56
CA ARG A 41 2.12 16.90 -13.09
C ARG A 41 3.60 17.02 -13.45
N LEU A 42 4.51 16.51 -12.62
CA LEU A 42 5.94 16.50 -12.91
C LEU A 42 6.27 15.70 -14.18
N LEU A 43 5.66 14.53 -14.34
CA LEU A 43 5.84 13.73 -15.56
C LEU A 43 5.27 14.44 -16.80
N ALA A 44 4.11 15.10 -16.67
CA ALA A 44 3.51 15.86 -17.76
C ALA A 44 4.37 17.08 -18.15
N GLN A 45 4.91 17.82 -17.18
CA GLN A 45 5.83 18.92 -17.41
C GLN A 45 7.11 18.45 -18.11
N PHE A 46 7.70 17.34 -17.66
CA PHE A 46 8.87 16.76 -18.31
C PHE A 46 8.59 16.40 -19.79
N ARG A 47 7.42 15.82 -20.09
CA ARG A 47 7.02 15.49 -21.47
C ARG A 47 6.81 16.74 -22.32
N ASP A 48 6.21 17.78 -21.77
CA ASP A 48 5.96 19.05 -22.46
C ASP A 48 7.27 19.80 -22.77
N GLU A 49 8.15 19.94 -21.78
CA GLU A 49 9.45 20.61 -21.91
C GLU A 49 10.33 19.96 -22.98
N ASN A 50 10.31 18.63 -23.05
CA ASN A 50 11.11 17.87 -24.01
C ASN A 50 10.36 17.58 -25.31
N ARG A 51 9.07 17.94 -25.42
CA ARG A 51 8.16 17.63 -26.55
C ARG A 51 8.10 16.14 -26.89
N ILE A 52 8.18 15.29 -25.87
CA ILE A 52 8.22 13.84 -26.03
C ILE A 52 6.85 13.25 -25.71
N VAL A 53 6.26 12.58 -26.71
CA VAL A 53 4.99 11.86 -26.52
C VAL A 53 5.26 10.52 -25.84
N ASP A 54 6.19 9.74 -26.35
CA ASP A 54 6.62 8.47 -25.75
C ASP A 54 8.14 8.34 -25.90
N PRO A 55 8.92 8.57 -24.82
CA PRO A 55 10.38 8.52 -24.91
C PRO A 55 10.91 7.17 -25.33
N GLN A 56 10.20 6.08 -24.97
CA GLN A 56 10.64 4.74 -25.32
C GLN A 56 10.41 4.49 -26.81
N ALA A 57 9.23 4.84 -27.33
CA ALA A 57 8.93 4.71 -28.76
C ALA A 57 9.85 5.58 -29.63
N ASP A 58 10.17 6.80 -29.19
CA ASP A 58 11.07 7.71 -29.90
C ASP A 58 12.50 7.13 -29.97
N ILE A 59 13.01 6.55 -28.88
CA ILE A 59 14.32 5.88 -28.84
C ILE A 59 14.32 4.63 -29.71
N GLU A 60 13.29 3.79 -29.62
CA GLU A 60 13.15 2.59 -30.45
C GLU A 60 13.14 2.95 -31.94
N GLY A 61 12.44 4.03 -32.33
CA GLY A 61 12.45 4.55 -33.69
C GLY A 61 13.83 5.03 -34.15
N GLN A 62 14.54 5.80 -33.32
CA GLN A 62 15.90 6.27 -33.62
C GLN A 62 16.91 5.11 -33.72
N MET A 63 16.82 4.11 -32.84
CA MET A 63 17.63 2.89 -32.92
C MET A 63 17.32 2.09 -34.18
N GLY A 64 16.05 2.02 -34.59
CA GLY A 64 15.63 1.41 -35.85
C GLY A 64 16.26 2.10 -37.06
N LEU A 65 16.26 3.44 -37.09
CA LEU A 65 16.94 4.23 -38.12
C LEU A 65 18.45 3.99 -38.13
N LEU A 66 19.09 3.98 -36.97
CA LEU A 66 20.53 3.71 -36.85
C LEU A 66 20.89 2.32 -37.41
N ASN A 67 20.10 1.30 -37.07
CA ASN A 67 20.28 -0.05 -37.60
C ASN A 67 20.10 -0.09 -39.13
N ALA A 68 19.11 0.63 -39.67
CA ALA A 68 18.90 0.75 -41.11
C ALA A 68 20.10 1.42 -41.81
N LEU A 69 20.62 2.51 -41.26
CA LEU A 69 21.82 3.19 -41.78
C LEU A 69 23.06 2.29 -41.72
N GLN A 70 23.24 1.53 -40.62
CA GLN A 70 24.34 0.56 -40.52
C GLN A 70 24.22 -0.53 -41.59
N SER A 71 23.00 -1.01 -41.86
CA SER A 71 22.75 -1.98 -42.94
C SER A 71 23.08 -1.38 -44.31
N GLU A 72 22.67 -0.14 -44.57
CA GLU A 72 23.01 0.58 -45.80
C GLU A 72 24.53 0.79 -45.95
N LEU A 73 25.24 1.11 -44.86
CA LEU A 73 26.69 1.23 -44.87
C LEU A 73 27.35 -0.09 -45.28
N VAL A 74 26.93 -1.21 -44.69
CA VAL A 74 27.45 -2.54 -45.04
C VAL A 74 27.20 -2.85 -46.52
N GLN A 75 25.99 -2.59 -47.02
CA GLN A 75 25.68 -2.78 -48.45
C GLN A 75 26.57 -1.93 -49.35
N THR A 76 26.74 -0.65 -49.01
CA THR A 76 27.59 0.28 -49.79
C THR A 76 29.07 -0.12 -49.76
N LEU A 77 29.57 -0.62 -48.62
CA LEU A 77 30.93 -1.13 -48.49
C LEU A 77 31.13 -2.37 -49.37
N VAL A 78 30.19 -3.31 -49.37
CA VAL A 78 30.24 -4.50 -50.22
C VAL A 78 30.23 -4.11 -51.71
N GLU A 79 29.37 -3.18 -52.11
CA GLU A 79 29.32 -2.68 -53.49
C GLU A 79 30.65 -2.03 -53.91
N ARG A 80 31.25 -1.22 -53.03
CA ARG A 80 32.57 -0.62 -53.26
C ARG A 80 33.65 -1.70 -53.41
N ASP A 81 33.67 -2.70 -52.53
CA ASP A 81 34.68 -3.76 -52.55
C ASP A 81 34.55 -4.64 -53.81
N MET A 82 33.32 -4.87 -54.27
CA MET A 82 33.04 -5.49 -55.56
C MET A 82 33.54 -4.62 -56.72
N LEU A 83 33.35 -3.30 -56.70
CA LEU A 83 33.90 -2.41 -57.74
C LEU A 83 35.43 -2.48 -57.81
N LEU A 84 36.11 -2.53 -56.66
CA LEU A 84 37.57 -2.58 -56.58
C LEU A 84 38.20 -3.88 -57.09
N THR A 85 37.43 -4.96 -57.27
CA THR A 85 37.98 -6.20 -57.87
C THR A 85 38.20 -6.09 -59.38
N TYR A 86 37.57 -5.14 -60.07
CA TYR A 86 37.69 -4.98 -61.52
C TYR A 86 37.92 -3.54 -62.01
N ALA A 87 37.65 -2.52 -61.19
CA ALA A 87 37.92 -1.11 -61.49
C ALA A 87 39.20 -0.63 -60.80
N LYS A 88 39.87 0.37 -61.41
CA LYS A 88 41.01 1.02 -60.76
C LYS A 88 40.51 1.90 -59.60
N PRO A 89 41.33 2.13 -58.56
CA PRO A 89 40.94 2.98 -57.42
C PRO A 89 40.56 4.42 -57.80
N ASP A 90 41.09 4.93 -58.93
CA ASP A 90 40.85 6.28 -59.44
C ASP A 90 39.67 6.36 -60.44
N ASP A 91 38.92 5.27 -60.61
CA ASP A 91 37.72 5.25 -61.45
C ASP A 91 36.61 6.10 -60.79
N GLN A 92 35.89 6.87 -61.62
CA GLN A 92 34.76 7.68 -61.18
C GLN A 92 33.68 6.88 -60.43
N ARG A 93 33.49 5.59 -60.77
CA ARG A 93 32.56 4.70 -60.05
C ARG A 93 32.99 4.43 -58.62
N VAL A 94 34.29 4.19 -58.40
CA VAL A 94 34.88 3.98 -57.06
C VAL A 94 34.81 5.27 -56.25
N ALA A 95 35.10 6.41 -56.88
CA ALA A 95 34.96 7.72 -56.23
C ALA A 95 33.51 8.01 -55.80
N GLN A 96 32.52 7.63 -56.60
CA GLN A 96 31.10 7.75 -56.24
C GLN A 96 30.73 6.84 -55.05
N ALA A 97 31.19 5.59 -55.06
CA ALA A 97 30.97 4.65 -53.96
C ALA A 97 31.60 5.14 -52.65
N ASN A 98 32.82 5.67 -52.68
CA ASN A 98 33.49 6.27 -51.52
C ASN A 98 32.70 7.45 -50.96
N ARG A 99 32.22 8.37 -51.80
CA ARG A 99 31.38 9.49 -51.35
C ARG A 99 30.10 9.02 -50.67
N ARG A 100 29.50 7.91 -51.14
CA ARG A 100 28.32 7.33 -50.50
C ARG A 100 28.66 6.72 -49.14
N VAL A 101 29.77 5.98 -49.02
CA VAL A 101 30.28 5.48 -47.75
C VAL A 101 30.50 6.62 -46.76
N ASP A 102 31.16 7.70 -47.18
CA ASP A 102 31.42 8.87 -46.34
C ASP A 102 30.11 9.54 -45.89
N ALA A 103 29.14 9.71 -46.79
CA ALA A 103 27.85 10.32 -46.48
C ALA A 103 27.04 9.49 -45.46
N VAL A 104 26.95 8.17 -45.65
CA VAL A 104 26.25 7.27 -44.73
C VAL A 104 26.97 7.20 -43.39
N SER A 105 28.31 7.13 -43.39
CA SER A 105 29.11 7.13 -42.17
C SER A 105 28.96 8.42 -41.37
N ALA A 106 29.02 9.57 -42.03
CA ALA A 106 28.78 10.86 -41.40
C ALA A 106 27.36 10.96 -40.81
N ARG A 107 26.37 10.38 -41.49
CA ARG A 107 25.00 10.32 -40.97
C ARG A 107 24.88 9.43 -39.74
N ILE A 108 25.51 8.26 -39.75
CA ILE A 108 25.56 7.35 -38.59
C ILE A 108 26.17 8.06 -37.38
N GLU A 109 27.29 8.75 -37.55
CA GLU A 109 27.92 9.47 -36.44
C GLU A 109 27.08 10.64 -35.92
N ALA A 110 26.36 11.35 -36.80
CA ALA A 110 25.40 12.37 -36.39
C ALA A 110 24.24 11.79 -35.56
N GLU A 111 23.65 10.66 -35.99
CA GLU A 111 22.57 10.02 -35.24
C GLU A 111 23.08 9.41 -33.92
N ARG A 112 24.31 8.88 -33.88
CA ARG A 112 24.94 8.42 -32.62
C ARG A 112 25.19 9.57 -31.66
N ALA A 113 25.56 10.75 -32.15
CA ALA A 113 25.71 11.95 -31.33
C ALA A 113 24.35 12.45 -30.79
N ASN A 114 23.29 12.39 -31.61
CA ASN A 114 21.92 12.71 -31.17
C ASN A 114 21.44 11.76 -30.06
N LEU A 115 21.71 10.47 -30.19
CA LEU A 115 21.40 9.44 -29.18
C LEU A 115 22.30 9.51 -27.94
N GLY A 116 23.34 10.33 -27.96
CA GLY A 116 24.31 10.41 -26.87
C GLY A 116 25.25 9.23 -26.73
N LEU A 117 25.42 8.48 -27.82
CA LEU A 117 26.32 7.33 -27.94
C LEU A 117 27.71 7.73 -28.44
N ALA A 118 27.85 8.91 -29.06
CA ALA A 118 29.13 9.54 -29.35
C ALA A 118 29.45 10.59 -28.26
N GLY A 119 30.72 10.71 -27.88
CA GLY A 119 31.19 11.49 -26.73
C GLY A 119 30.56 12.89 -26.55
N GLU A 120 30.52 13.32 -25.27
CA GLU A 120 29.97 14.58 -24.72
C GLU A 120 28.45 14.79 -24.77
N SER A 121 27.70 14.18 -25.69
CA SER A 121 26.24 14.33 -25.75
C SER A 121 25.53 13.44 -24.73
N ARG A 122 25.66 13.72 -23.43
CA ARG A 122 25.01 12.95 -22.34
C ARG A 122 23.50 13.19 -22.24
N ALA A 123 22.91 13.94 -23.18
CA ALA A 123 21.57 14.48 -23.09
C ALA A 123 20.50 13.39 -23.14
N MET A 124 20.51 12.50 -24.16
CA MET A 124 19.44 11.51 -24.33
C MET A 124 19.44 10.43 -23.25
N ALA A 125 20.61 9.90 -22.88
CA ALA A 125 20.74 8.95 -21.78
C ALA A 125 20.30 9.56 -20.43
N SER A 126 20.64 10.82 -20.19
CA SER A 126 20.17 11.56 -19.00
C SER A 126 18.66 11.80 -19.03
N LEU A 127 18.09 12.10 -20.19
CA LEU A 127 16.63 12.27 -20.36
C LEU A 127 15.90 10.96 -20.07
N LEU A 128 16.40 9.84 -20.59
CA LEU A 128 15.83 8.52 -20.31
C LEU A 128 15.92 8.18 -18.82
N GLY A 129 17.08 8.40 -18.20
CA GLY A 129 17.23 8.18 -16.76
C GLY A 129 16.25 9.01 -15.92
N ARG A 130 16.06 10.28 -16.29
CA ARG A 130 15.11 11.18 -15.62
C ARG A 130 13.66 10.76 -15.85
N TYR A 131 13.32 10.32 -17.06
CA TYR A 131 12.00 9.80 -17.37
C TYR A 131 11.67 8.54 -16.56
N GLU A 132 12.59 7.58 -16.50
CA GLU A 132 12.43 6.36 -15.70
C GLU A 132 12.25 6.67 -14.22
N GLU A 133 13.04 7.60 -13.68
CA GLU A 133 12.88 8.09 -12.30
C GLU A 133 11.47 8.63 -12.06
N LEU A 134 10.99 9.54 -12.92
CA LEU A 134 9.65 10.13 -12.80
C LEU A 134 8.53 9.09 -12.97
N ARG A 135 8.71 8.12 -13.87
CA ARG A 135 7.78 7.03 -14.12
C ARG A 135 7.67 6.11 -12.92
N THR A 136 8.80 5.71 -12.34
CA THR A 136 8.86 4.90 -11.12
C THR A 136 8.28 5.65 -9.92
N ASP A 137 8.57 6.95 -9.77
CA ASP A 137 7.97 7.77 -8.72
C ASP A 137 6.44 7.85 -8.85
N LEU A 138 5.93 7.96 -10.08
CA LEU A 138 4.50 7.92 -10.36
C LEU A 138 3.88 6.56 -10.00
N GLU A 139 4.56 5.46 -10.34
CA GLU A 139 4.12 4.10 -10.02
C GLU A 139 4.05 3.88 -8.50
N PHE A 140 5.09 4.30 -7.75
CA PHE A 140 5.07 4.24 -6.29
C PHE A 140 3.98 5.10 -5.68
N ALA A 141 3.74 6.31 -6.20
CA ALA A 141 2.65 7.16 -5.74
C ALA A 141 1.27 6.54 -6.02
N ALA A 142 1.10 5.89 -7.17
CA ALA A 142 -0.13 5.15 -7.50
C ALA A 142 -0.34 3.93 -6.59
N GLY A 143 0.72 3.19 -6.28
CA GLY A 143 0.69 2.10 -5.31
C GLY A 143 0.31 2.58 -3.92
N ALA A 144 0.92 3.67 -3.44
CA ALA A 144 0.58 4.28 -2.16
C ALA A 144 -0.88 4.75 -2.10
N TYR A 145 -1.39 5.37 -3.17
CA TYR A 145 -2.79 5.77 -3.28
C TYR A 145 -3.75 4.57 -3.20
N THR A 146 -3.47 3.48 -3.93
CA THR A 146 -4.34 2.29 -3.89
C THR A 146 -4.32 1.63 -2.51
N GLN A 147 -3.16 1.59 -1.84
CA GLN A 147 -3.05 1.11 -0.47
C GLN A 147 -3.81 1.99 0.53
N ALA A 148 -3.67 3.32 0.44
CA ALA A 148 -4.39 4.25 1.30
C ALA A 148 -5.92 4.17 1.07
N LEU A 149 -6.35 4.02 -0.18
CA LEU A 149 -7.75 3.84 -0.54
C LEU A 149 -8.32 2.55 0.08
N ALA A 150 -7.57 1.45 0.02
CA ALA A 150 -7.94 0.20 0.67
C ALA A 150 -7.99 0.33 2.19
N GLY A 151 -7.03 1.03 2.81
CA GLY A 151 -6.99 1.32 4.23
C GLY A 151 -8.20 2.13 4.71
N HIS A 152 -8.57 3.18 3.97
CA HIS A 152 -9.76 3.97 4.24
C HIS A 152 -11.06 3.16 4.10
N ALA A 153 -11.17 2.33 3.06
CA ALA A 153 -12.30 1.42 2.89
C ALA A 153 -12.41 0.40 4.05
N ALA A 154 -11.27 -0.14 4.50
CA ALA A 154 -11.22 -1.05 5.65
C ALA A 154 -11.64 -0.37 6.96
N ALA A 155 -11.16 0.86 7.22
CA ALA A 155 -11.56 1.65 8.39
C ALA A 155 -13.07 1.92 8.40
N GLN A 156 -13.66 2.25 7.25
CA GLN A 156 -15.12 2.40 7.13
C GLN A 156 -15.87 1.08 7.34
N ALA A 157 -15.37 -0.03 6.80
CA ALA A 157 -15.99 -1.34 6.94
C ALA A 157 -16.00 -1.80 8.40
N GLU A 158 -14.89 -1.66 9.12
CA GLU A 158 -14.77 -2.02 10.54
C GLU A 158 -15.68 -1.15 11.41
N ALA A 159 -15.75 0.15 11.12
CA ALA A 159 -16.67 1.07 11.78
C ALA A 159 -18.14 0.66 11.59
N ARG A 160 -18.55 0.29 10.37
CA ARG A 160 -19.91 -0.19 10.07
C ARG A 160 -20.20 -1.55 10.73
N ARG A 161 -19.21 -2.44 10.77
CA ARG A 161 -19.33 -3.76 11.39
C ARG A 161 -19.64 -3.65 12.88
N LYS A 162 -18.86 -2.88 13.63
CA LYS A 162 -19.05 -2.72 15.09
C LYS A 162 -20.33 -1.98 15.46
N ALA A 163 -20.77 -1.01 14.65
CA ALA A 163 -22.07 -0.37 14.84
C ALA A 163 -23.23 -1.38 14.82
N ARG A 164 -23.14 -2.42 13.98
CA ARG A 164 -24.15 -3.49 13.91
C ARG A 164 -24.11 -4.42 15.14
N TYR A 165 -22.94 -4.69 15.71
CA TYR A 165 -22.80 -5.55 16.90
C TYR A 165 -23.12 -4.82 18.21
N LEU A 166 -22.90 -3.51 18.31
CA LEU A 166 -23.29 -2.72 19.47
C LEU A 166 -24.82 -2.69 19.65
N ALA A 167 -25.57 -2.66 18.54
CA ALA A 167 -27.04 -2.78 18.57
C ALA A 167 -27.54 -4.17 19.02
N ALA A 168 -26.67 -5.19 18.99
CA ALA A 168 -27.02 -6.56 19.33
C ALA A 168 -26.58 -6.99 20.74
N HIS A 169 -25.93 -6.11 21.52
CA HIS A 169 -25.47 -6.47 22.87
C HIS A 169 -26.51 -6.17 23.96
N VAL A 170 -26.63 -7.16 24.83
CA VAL A 170 -27.71 -7.42 25.77
C VAL A 170 -27.55 -6.52 26.99
N ALA A 171 -28.65 -5.92 27.45
CA ALA A 171 -28.69 -5.18 28.71
C ALA A 171 -28.17 -6.06 29.86
N PRO A 172 -27.41 -5.52 30.84
CA PRO A 172 -27.03 -6.29 32.01
C PRO A 172 -28.29 -6.87 32.63
N THR A 173 -28.45 -8.20 32.56
CA THR A 173 -29.57 -8.85 33.22
C THR A 173 -29.33 -8.70 34.71
N LEU A 174 -30.29 -8.06 35.39
CA LEU A 174 -30.33 -8.11 36.84
C LEU A 174 -30.32 -9.60 37.24
N PRO A 175 -29.51 -10.03 38.21
CA PRO A 175 -29.59 -11.39 38.72
C PRO A 175 -31.01 -11.61 39.25
N GLU A 176 -31.86 -12.29 38.49
CA GLU A 176 -33.28 -12.45 38.80
C GLU A 176 -33.54 -13.36 40.01
N THR A 177 -32.51 -14.01 40.55
CA THR A 177 -32.66 -14.82 41.77
C THR A 177 -31.49 -14.64 42.73
N ALA A 178 -31.79 -14.13 43.92
CA ALA A 178 -30.91 -14.27 45.06
C ALA A 178 -30.95 -15.74 45.49
N ILE A 179 -29.92 -16.52 45.15
CA ILE A 179 -29.78 -17.93 45.55
C ILE A 179 -29.81 -18.07 47.10
N TYR A 180 -29.68 -16.96 47.84
CA TYR A 180 -29.87 -16.84 49.28
C TYR A 180 -30.69 -15.58 49.63
N PRO A 181 -31.65 -15.64 50.56
CA PRO A 181 -31.45 -16.24 51.88
C PRO A 181 -32.51 -17.28 52.25
N ARG A 182 -32.08 -18.51 52.56
CA ARG A 182 -32.95 -19.57 53.11
C ARG A 182 -33.30 -19.30 54.59
N ARG A 183 -33.93 -18.15 54.88
CA ARG A 183 -34.26 -17.69 56.24
C ARG A 183 -35.13 -18.71 56.97
N ALA A 184 -36.07 -19.35 56.28
CA ALA A 184 -36.92 -20.41 56.85
C ALA A 184 -36.09 -21.67 57.23
N MET A 185 -35.13 -22.07 56.39
CA MET A 185 -34.24 -23.20 56.68
C MET A 185 -33.31 -22.89 57.86
N LEU A 186 -32.72 -21.69 57.89
CA LEU A 186 -31.88 -21.25 59.01
C LEU A 186 -32.68 -21.08 60.31
N ALA A 187 -33.91 -20.57 60.24
CA ALA A 187 -34.81 -20.48 61.39
C ALA A 187 -35.23 -21.88 61.91
N ALA A 188 -35.51 -22.83 61.02
CA ALA A 188 -35.81 -24.20 61.40
C ALA A 188 -34.60 -24.88 62.06
N LEU A 189 -33.40 -24.69 61.51
CA LEU A 189 -32.17 -25.31 62.01
C LEU A 189 -31.73 -24.72 63.36
N THR A 190 -31.87 -23.41 63.53
CA THR A 190 -31.63 -22.73 64.83
C THR A 190 -32.67 -23.13 65.87
N SER A 191 -33.95 -23.22 65.51
CA SER A 191 -35.01 -23.69 66.42
C SER A 191 -34.77 -25.13 66.87
N LEU A 192 -34.40 -26.02 65.95
CA LEU A 192 -34.06 -27.41 66.26
C LEU A 192 -32.85 -27.49 67.22
N ALA A 193 -31.80 -26.71 66.97
CA ALA A 193 -30.62 -26.67 67.81
C ALA A 193 -30.95 -26.19 69.24
N LEU A 194 -31.80 -25.16 69.38
CA LEU A 194 -32.26 -24.67 70.68
C LEU A 194 -33.10 -25.70 71.42
N LEU A 195 -33.96 -26.45 70.71
CA LEU A 195 -34.81 -27.48 71.30
C LEU A 195 -33.98 -28.66 71.83
N LEU A 196 -32.96 -29.08 71.07
CA LEU A 196 -32.00 -30.10 71.50
C LEU A 196 -31.19 -29.62 72.72
N ALA A 197 -30.69 -28.38 72.69
CA ALA A 197 -29.97 -27.80 73.82
C ALA A 197 -30.83 -27.72 75.08
N TRP A 198 -32.12 -27.35 74.94
CA TRP A 198 -33.07 -27.33 76.03
C TRP A 198 -33.36 -28.73 76.58
N GLY A 199 -33.53 -29.73 75.71
CA GLY A 199 -33.71 -31.12 76.10
C GLY A 199 -32.51 -31.69 76.87
N ILE A 200 -31.30 -31.42 76.39
CA ILE A 200 -30.05 -31.76 77.10
C ILE A 200 -30.01 -31.06 78.46
N GLY A 201 -30.34 -29.77 78.51
CA GLY A 201 -30.42 -29.00 79.76
C GLY A 201 -31.41 -29.60 80.77
N LEU A 202 -32.59 -30.04 80.32
CA LEU A 202 -33.56 -30.73 81.16
C LEU A 202 -33.03 -32.04 81.71
N VAL A 203 -32.37 -32.86 80.88
CA VAL A 203 -31.78 -34.13 81.34
C VAL A 203 -30.67 -33.88 82.35
N LEU A 204 -29.79 -32.89 82.12
CA LEU A 204 -28.78 -32.50 83.10
C LEU A 204 -29.42 -32.00 84.41
N CYS A 205 -30.44 -31.13 84.33
CA CYS A 205 -31.15 -30.66 85.52
C CYS A 205 -31.85 -31.80 86.27
N TYR A 206 -32.47 -32.74 85.56
CA TYR A 206 -33.10 -33.91 86.18
C TYR A 206 -32.05 -34.84 86.80
N ASN A 207 -30.94 -35.10 86.12
CA ASN A 207 -29.86 -35.94 86.64
C ASN A 207 -29.23 -35.35 87.91
N ILE A 208 -29.01 -34.04 87.95
CA ILE A 208 -28.50 -33.34 89.15
C ILE A 208 -29.54 -33.36 90.29
N ARG A 209 -30.84 -33.33 89.96
CA ARG A 209 -31.92 -33.36 90.95
C ARG A 209 -32.18 -34.75 91.51
N ASP A 210 -31.93 -35.80 90.72
CA ASP A 210 -32.02 -37.21 91.12
C ASP A 210 -30.76 -37.70 91.87
N ALA A 211 -29.67 -36.93 91.80
CA ALA A 211 -28.42 -37.16 92.54
C ALA A 211 -28.39 -36.53 93.96
N ARG A 212 -29.53 -36.09 94.50
CA ARG A 212 -29.69 -35.64 95.90
C ARG A 212 -30.74 -36.48 96.61
#